data_AF-A0A7J7PX75-F1
#
_entry.id   AF-A0A7J7PX75-F1
#
_cell.length_a   1.000
_cell.length_b   1.000
_cell.length_c   1.000
_cell.angle_alpha   90.00
_cell.angle_beta   90.00
_cell.angle_gamma   90.00
#
_symmetry.space_group_name_H-M   'P 1'
#
loop_
_entity.id
_entity.type
_entity.pdbx_description
1 polymer ?
#
loop_
_entity_poly.entity_id
_entity_poly.type
_entity_poly.pdbx_seq_one_letter_code
_entity_poly.pdbx_strand_id
1 'polypeptide(L)'
;MLSKCAIGLAVVAVVASVYFKYHGFPDLQHQPASVQAELERAASMATSEPMVLILGYLMFIITAGAFLFETIQAVVCAVRRYRWKPAELPPLQPLTEEDRQAAAAAAAAVAATLEDQQQQSDQQQARQQQPSPTAHDERRRRALEALQREHDEKAAAAREQQKQQEAERAARRAAAAAEAAAKAAAETAAQQASATAATSHWHRWEQSMIQAYGANASNSNPSSAAVPPGGSAMPAAPSPVQALLASQQQANLDAPRLVRQQQDEEFQASLAADAQKKKDRELAALLKRLKAALAGSLPAAAAAAAAAGSDASATADADASSTTLAIRVRLPDGSNAVRQFAGVQSFADVLDWVYSLPGMPLLQPGAWGLASSFPRRQLVAAAGLWAPGESEKPGMNLGVNSADLEGYIKREVRWEGRARKPTKQLSTRQRLPGRCR
;
A
#
# COMPACT_ATOMS: atom_id res chain seq x y z
N MET A 1 -19.73 55.11 10.80
CA MET A 1 -19.71 54.37 12.09
C MET A 1 -20.55 53.07 12.09
N LEU A 2 -20.94 52.51 10.93
CA LEU A 2 -21.74 51.27 10.86
C LEU A 2 -20.93 49.97 10.65
N SER A 3 -19.59 50.05 10.60
CA SER A 3 -18.75 48.91 10.19
C SER A 3 -18.46 47.87 11.28
N LYS A 4 -18.45 48.26 12.57
CA LYS A 4 -18.07 47.35 13.66
C LYS A 4 -19.17 46.34 14.02
N CYS A 5 -20.44 46.74 13.95
CA CYS A 5 -21.56 45.81 14.22
C CYS A 5 -21.74 44.77 13.12
N ALA A 6 -21.47 45.12 11.86
CA ALA A 6 -21.55 44.19 10.74
C ALA A 6 -20.47 43.09 10.80
N ILE A 7 -19.25 43.46 11.23
CA ILE A 7 -18.15 42.50 11.41
C ILE A 7 -18.44 41.58 12.61
N GLY A 8 -18.99 42.11 13.70
CA GLY A 8 -19.42 41.30 14.84
C GLY A 8 -20.47 40.25 14.46
N LEU A 9 -21.48 40.62 13.69
CA LEU A 9 -22.51 39.70 13.20
C LEU A 9 -21.96 38.63 12.27
N ALA A 10 -21.02 38.99 11.38
CA ALA A 10 -20.38 38.03 10.48
C ALA A 10 -19.54 36.99 11.26
N VAL A 11 -18.79 37.41 12.27
CA VAL A 11 -18.00 36.50 13.11
C VAL A 11 -18.90 35.58 13.94
N VAL A 12 -19.99 36.11 14.51
CA VAL A 12 -20.97 35.28 15.24
C VAL A 12 -21.64 34.27 14.31
N ALA A 13 -21.98 34.65 13.07
CA ALA A 13 -22.56 33.73 12.10
C ALA A 13 -21.60 32.61 11.68
N VAL A 14 -20.31 32.92 11.50
CA VAL A 14 -19.28 31.92 11.17
C VAL A 14 -19.01 30.99 12.35
N VAL A 15 -18.89 31.53 13.57
CA VAL A 15 -18.70 30.72 14.78
C VAL A 15 -19.92 29.84 15.04
N ALA A 16 -21.14 30.35 14.85
CA ALA A 16 -22.36 29.55 14.94
C ALA A 16 -22.38 28.44 13.90
N SER A 17 -22.01 28.71 12.64
CA SER A 17 -21.94 27.69 11.57
C SER A 17 -20.93 26.59 11.87
N VAL A 18 -19.75 26.96 12.38
CA VAL A 18 -18.72 25.99 12.80
C VAL A 18 -19.18 25.20 14.03
N TYR A 19 -19.81 25.86 15.01
CA TYR A 19 -20.36 25.19 16.19
C TYR A 19 -21.46 24.19 15.82
N PHE A 20 -22.37 24.54 14.91
CA PHE A 20 -23.39 23.65 14.37
C PHE A 20 -22.79 22.45 13.62
N LYS A 21 -21.67 22.64 12.92
CA LYS A 21 -21.01 21.59 12.15
C LYS A 21 -20.21 20.61 13.02
N TYR A 22 -19.66 21.06 14.15
CA TYR A 22 -18.80 20.23 15.01
C TYR A 22 -19.49 19.70 16.27
N HIS A 23 -20.51 20.37 16.79
CA HIS A 23 -21.25 19.97 17.99
C HIS A 23 -22.68 19.53 17.66
N GLY A 24 -22.87 18.85 16.52
CA GLY A 24 -24.17 18.43 15.98
C GLY A 24 -25.20 18.05 17.04
N PHE A 25 -26.43 18.57 16.87
CA PHE A 25 -27.58 18.32 17.74
C PHE A 25 -27.69 16.82 18.08
N PRO A 26 -27.67 16.43 19.36
CA PRO A 26 -27.76 15.02 19.73
C PRO A 26 -29.14 14.37 19.50
N ASP A 27 -30.16 15.08 18.96
CA ASP A 27 -31.55 14.60 18.90
C ASP A 27 -32.22 14.68 17.51
N LEU A 28 -31.48 14.41 16.42
CA LEU A 28 -32.06 14.32 15.07
C LEU A 28 -32.36 12.89 14.57
N GLN A 29 -32.31 11.88 15.45
CA GLN A 29 -32.56 10.48 15.06
C GLN A 29 -34.02 10.16 14.66
N HIS A 30 -34.95 11.11 14.76
CA HIS A 30 -36.38 10.91 14.42
C HIS A 30 -36.90 11.95 13.42
N GLN A 31 -36.18 12.20 12.33
CA GLN A 31 -36.78 12.88 11.18
C GLN A 31 -37.30 11.89 10.14
N PRO A 32 -38.46 12.18 9.52
CA PRO A 32 -39.03 11.31 8.50
C PRO A 32 -38.09 11.24 7.29
N ALA A 33 -37.95 10.04 6.72
CA ALA A 33 -37.00 9.72 5.63
C ALA A 33 -37.08 10.66 4.41
N SER A 34 -38.20 11.36 4.22
CA SER A 34 -38.38 12.37 3.17
C SER A 34 -37.46 13.58 3.33
N VAL A 35 -37.17 14.00 4.57
CA VAL A 35 -36.30 15.16 4.83
C VAL A 35 -34.83 14.79 4.62
N GLN A 36 -34.46 13.55 4.95
CA GLN A 36 -33.12 13.04 4.73
C GLN A 36 -32.79 12.91 3.24
N ALA A 37 -33.77 12.50 2.43
CA ALA A 37 -33.63 12.45 0.98
C ALA A 37 -33.48 13.85 0.33
N GLU A 38 -34.16 14.88 0.85
CA GLU A 38 -33.97 16.25 0.36
C GLU A 38 -32.63 16.85 0.82
N LEU A 39 -32.16 16.53 2.02
CA LEU A 39 -30.85 16.97 2.52
C LEU A 39 -29.70 16.37 1.69
N GLU A 40 -29.79 15.09 1.34
CA GLU A 40 -28.81 14.43 0.47
C GLU A 40 -28.85 14.98 -0.96
N ARG A 41 -30.03 15.35 -1.46
CA ARG A 41 -30.17 16.00 -2.77
C ARG A 41 -29.56 17.40 -2.78
N ALA A 42 -29.73 18.17 -1.70
CA ALA A 42 -29.12 19.49 -1.55
C ALA A 42 -27.59 19.41 -1.39
N ALA A 43 -27.08 18.41 -0.67
CA ALA A 43 -25.65 18.17 -0.51
C ALA A 43 -24.97 17.80 -1.83
N SER A 44 -25.67 17.11 -2.74
CA SER A 44 -25.14 16.70 -4.04
C SER A 44 -24.97 17.84 -5.07
N MET A 45 -25.59 19.02 -4.84
CA MET A 45 -25.50 20.17 -5.76
C MET A 45 -24.38 21.16 -5.42
N ALA A 46 -23.63 20.97 -4.33
CA ALA A 46 -22.60 21.90 -3.87
C ALA A 46 -21.18 21.50 -4.31
N THR A 47 -20.93 21.30 -5.61
CA THR A 47 -19.60 20.94 -6.14
C THR A 47 -18.68 22.15 -6.41
N SER A 48 -18.69 23.17 -5.56
CA SER A 48 -17.74 24.31 -5.64
C SER A 48 -17.03 24.64 -4.30
N GLU A 49 -17.07 23.72 -3.33
CA GLU A 49 -16.57 23.94 -1.96
C GLU A 49 -15.05 24.19 -1.76
N PRO A 50 -14.07 23.78 -2.61
CA PRO A 50 -12.67 24.06 -2.28
C PRO A 50 -12.32 25.56 -2.38
N MET A 51 -12.98 26.31 -3.27
CA MET A 51 -12.74 27.75 -3.43
C MET A 51 -13.18 28.55 -2.19
N VAL A 52 -14.31 28.19 -1.58
CA VAL A 52 -14.84 28.89 -0.39
C VAL A 52 -13.97 28.63 0.83
N LEU A 53 -13.47 27.40 1.01
CA LEU A 53 -12.52 27.08 2.07
C LEU A 53 -11.19 27.81 1.90
N ILE A 54 -10.65 27.88 0.68
CA ILE A 54 -9.41 28.60 0.39
C ILE A 54 -9.58 30.11 0.64
N LEU A 55 -10.67 30.71 0.17
CA LEU A 55 -10.98 32.13 0.41
C LEU A 55 -11.18 32.44 1.90
N GLY A 56 -11.86 31.54 2.64
CA GLY A 56 -12.04 31.67 4.08
C GLY A 56 -10.71 31.60 4.84
N TYR A 57 -9.83 30.67 4.47
CA TYR A 57 -8.52 30.53 5.10
C TYR A 57 -7.61 31.73 4.80
N LEU A 58 -7.68 32.26 3.59
CA LEU A 58 -6.89 33.43 3.17
C LEU A 58 -7.34 34.70 3.89
N MET A 59 -8.65 34.90 4.06
CA MET A 59 -9.21 35.99 4.87
C MET A 59 -8.81 35.88 6.35
N PHE A 60 -8.80 34.66 6.91
CA PHE A 60 -8.37 34.42 8.29
C PHE A 60 -6.89 34.78 8.52
N ILE A 61 -5.99 34.39 7.60
CA ILE A 61 -4.56 34.73 7.71
C ILE A 61 -4.35 36.24 7.65
N ILE A 62 -5.06 36.94 6.77
CA ILE A 62 -4.96 38.41 6.65
C ILE A 62 -5.44 39.11 7.94
N THR A 63 -6.54 38.65 8.53
CA THR A 63 -7.06 39.25 9.78
C THR A 63 -6.17 38.94 10.98
N ALA A 64 -5.66 37.71 11.09
CA ALA A 64 -4.72 37.35 12.15
C ALA A 64 -3.39 38.13 12.04
N GLY A 65 -2.88 38.32 10.82
CA GLY A 65 -1.68 39.12 10.56
C GLY A 65 -1.84 40.59 10.95
N ALA A 66 -2.99 41.20 10.65
CA ALA A 66 -3.28 42.58 11.04
C ALA A 66 -3.32 42.76 12.57
N PHE A 67 -3.90 41.79 13.30
CA PHE A 67 -3.99 41.82 14.76
C PHE A 67 -2.61 41.67 15.44
N LEU A 68 -1.76 40.79 14.90
CA LEU A 68 -0.37 40.64 15.35
C LEU A 68 0.45 41.91 15.10
N PHE A 69 0.22 42.60 13.99
CA PHE A 69 0.93 43.84 13.68
C PHE A 69 0.54 44.99 14.63
N GLU A 70 -0.75 45.17 14.93
CA GLU A 70 -1.21 46.18 15.90
C GLU A 70 -0.70 45.90 17.32
N THR A 71 -0.70 44.64 17.75
CA THR A 71 -0.20 44.27 19.09
C THR A 71 1.30 44.51 19.21
N ILE A 72 2.10 44.19 18.19
CA ILE A 72 3.54 44.49 18.18
C ILE A 72 3.79 46.00 18.21
N GLN A 73 3.03 46.80 17.44
CA GLN A 73 3.17 48.26 17.49
C GLN A 73 2.79 48.83 18.86
N ALA A 74 1.74 48.30 19.50
CA ALA A 74 1.35 48.72 20.84
C ALA A 74 2.45 48.44 21.87
N VAL A 75 3.10 47.27 21.80
CA VAL A 75 4.22 46.90 22.68
C VAL A 75 5.43 47.79 22.43
N VAL A 76 5.80 48.04 21.17
CA VAL A 76 6.93 48.93 20.84
C VAL A 76 6.67 50.37 21.31
N CYS A 77 5.43 50.86 21.19
CA CYS A 77 5.03 52.16 21.71
C CYS A 77 5.03 52.22 23.24
N ALA A 78 4.61 51.14 23.91
CA ALA A 78 4.67 51.03 25.36
C ALA A 78 6.14 51.06 25.85
N VAL A 79 7.00 50.24 25.26
CA VAL A 79 8.44 50.19 25.60
C VAL A 79 9.12 51.55 25.35
N ARG A 80 8.77 52.26 24.27
CA ARG A 80 9.28 53.62 24.03
C ARG A 80 8.76 54.67 25.02
N ARG A 81 7.56 54.51 25.59
CA ARG A 81 7.04 55.40 26.64
C ARG A 81 7.67 55.13 28.00
N TYR A 82 8.15 53.92 28.25
CA TYR A 82 8.92 53.58 29.45
C TYR A 82 10.41 53.93 29.33
N ARG A 83 10.77 54.97 28.57
CA ARG A 83 12.14 55.51 28.59
C ARG A 83 12.34 56.21 29.93
N TRP A 84 13.12 55.56 30.78
CA TRP A 84 13.38 55.90 32.17
C TRP A 84 13.78 57.38 32.32
N LYS A 85 13.00 58.13 33.11
CA LYS A 85 13.49 59.38 33.69
C LYS A 85 14.48 59.00 34.79
N PRO A 86 15.71 59.57 34.82
CA PRO A 86 16.61 59.41 35.94
C PRO A 86 15.97 60.10 37.15
N ALA A 87 15.34 59.31 38.02
CA ALA A 87 14.88 59.79 39.31
C ALA A 87 16.11 59.92 40.21
N GLU A 88 16.27 61.11 40.76
CA GLU A 88 17.29 61.45 41.75
C GLU A 88 17.25 60.44 42.90
N LEU A 89 18.34 59.69 43.06
CA LEU A 89 18.47 58.69 44.12
C LEU A 89 18.57 59.39 45.49
N PRO A 90 17.78 58.96 46.49
CA PRO A 90 17.91 59.45 47.86
C PRO A 90 19.26 59.01 48.47
N PRO A 91 19.77 59.76 49.47
CA PRO A 91 21.09 59.52 50.07
C PRO A 91 21.18 58.14 50.73
N LEU A 92 22.25 57.43 50.39
CA LEU A 92 22.55 56.07 50.82
C LEU A 92 22.65 55.98 52.35
N GLN A 93 21.74 55.22 52.95
CA GLN A 93 21.86 54.78 54.35
C GLN A 93 23.01 53.76 54.47
N PRO A 94 23.69 53.70 55.64
CA PRO A 94 24.78 52.77 55.85
C PRO A 94 24.28 51.33 55.73
N LEU A 95 24.77 50.61 54.71
CA LEU A 95 24.46 49.21 54.45
C LEU A 95 24.71 48.37 55.70
N THR A 96 23.68 47.68 56.16
CA THR A 96 23.77 46.74 57.27
C THR A 96 24.59 45.52 56.86
N GLU A 97 25.16 44.80 57.82
CA GLU A 97 26.02 43.65 57.56
C GLU A 97 25.25 42.49 56.88
N GLU A 98 23.93 42.42 57.12
CA GLU A 98 23.01 41.52 56.44
C GLU A 98 22.86 41.86 54.94
N ASP A 99 22.81 43.15 54.59
CA ASP A 99 22.78 43.59 53.19
C ASP A 99 24.08 43.27 52.45
N ARG A 100 25.22 43.25 53.15
CA ARG A 100 26.50 42.83 52.55
C ARG A 100 26.54 41.33 52.27
N GLN A 101 25.96 40.51 53.14
CA GLN A 101 25.85 39.08 52.90
C GLN A 101 24.85 38.77 51.78
N ALA A 102 23.72 39.48 51.73
CA ALA A 102 22.77 39.38 50.62
C ALA A 102 23.38 39.85 49.29
N ALA A 103 24.17 40.93 49.29
CA ALA A 103 24.89 41.41 48.11
C ALA A 103 26.00 40.43 47.67
N ALA A 104 26.68 39.77 48.59
CA ALA A 104 27.67 38.74 48.28
C ALA A 104 27.01 37.48 47.66
N ALA A 105 25.85 37.07 48.18
CA ALA A 105 25.08 35.97 47.59
C ALA A 105 24.52 36.34 46.20
N ALA A 106 24.05 37.57 46.02
CA ALA A 106 23.62 38.08 44.71
C ALA A 106 24.78 38.17 43.70
N ALA A 107 25.97 38.60 44.15
CA ALA A 107 27.17 38.64 43.31
C ALA A 107 27.62 37.23 42.89
N ALA A 108 27.52 36.23 43.77
CA ALA A 108 27.80 34.84 43.43
C ALA A 108 26.80 34.27 42.41
N ALA A 109 25.51 34.61 42.52
CA ALA A 109 24.50 34.22 41.53
C ALA A 109 24.76 34.86 40.16
N VAL A 110 25.15 36.14 40.14
CA VAL A 110 25.50 36.85 38.90
C VAL A 110 26.76 36.27 38.25
N ALA A 111 27.76 35.88 39.04
CA ALA A 111 28.97 35.21 38.54
C ALA A 111 28.63 33.86 37.87
N ALA A 112 27.76 33.05 38.47
CA ALA A 112 27.29 31.80 37.86
C ALA A 112 26.52 32.04 36.54
N THR A 113 25.75 33.13 36.45
CA THR A 113 25.02 33.46 35.21
C THR A 113 25.96 33.94 34.10
N LEU A 114 27.07 34.58 34.47
CA LEU A 114 28.12 35.02 33.54
C LEU A 114 28.90 33.83 32.98
N GLU A 115 29.20 32.82 33.80
CA GLU A 115 29.84 31.58 33.32
C GLU A 115 28.96 30.82 32.32
N ASP A 116 27.65 30.73 32.56
CA ASP A 116 26.70 30.13 31.62
C ASP A 116 26.63 30.92 30.29
N GLN A 117 26.68 32.26 30.35
CA GLN A 117 26.72 33.08 29.13
C GLN A 117 28.05 32.93 28.38
N GLN A 118 29.17 32.83 29.10
CA GLN A 118 30.48 32.61 28.51
C GLN A 118 30.54 31.23 27.83
N GLN A 119 30.00 30.18 28.48
CA GLN A 119 29.89 28.85 27.86
C GLN A 119 28.97 28.86 26.64
N GLN A 120 27.87 29.61 26.66
CA GLN A 120 27.02 29.77 25.49
C GLN A 120 27.73 30.53 24.36
N SER A 121 28.54 31.56 24.65
CA SER A 121 29.29 32.27 23.61
C SER A 121 30.39 31.41 23.02
N ASP A 122 31.09 30.63 23.84
CA ASP A 122 32.15 29.73 23.38
C ASP A 122 31.55 28.59 22.56
N GLN A 123 30.39 28.07 22.94
CA GLN A 123 29.66 27.06 22.16
C GLN A 123 29.12 27.64 20.83
N GLN A 124 28.72 28.91 20.79
CA GLN A 124 28.35 29.59 19.55
C GLN A 124 29.56 29.86 18.64
N GLN A 125 30.71 30.24 19.20
CA GLN A 125 31.95 30.41 18.42
C GLN A 125 32.47 29.06 17.90
N ALA A 126 32.42 28.00 18.69
CA ALA A 126 32.79 26.66 18.26
C ALA A 126 31.90 26.15 17.11
N ARG A 127 30.60 26.54 17.10
CA ARG A 127 29.70 26.27 15.96
C ARG A 127 30.03 27.08 14.72
N GLN A 128 30.56 28.29 14.85
CA GLN A 128 30.98 29.12 13.72
C GLN A 128 32.34 28.71 13.13
N GLN A 129 33.17 28.02 13.92
CA GLN A 129 34.46 27.49 13.46
C GLN A 129 34.37 26.09 12.85
N GLN A 130 33.19 25.47 12.82
CA GLN A 130 33.04 24.25 12.02
C GLN A 130 33.29 24.61 10.55
N PRO A 131 34.22 23.91 9.87
CA PRO A 131 34.49 24.16 8.46
C PRO A 131 33.16 24.06 7.72
N SER A 132 32.85 25.09 6.93
CA SER A 132 31.65 25.09 6.11
C SER A 132 31.58 23.74 5.38
N PRO A 133 30.42 23.05 5.44
CA PRO A 133 30.26 21.76 4.78
C PRO A 133 30.76 21.97 3.36
N THR A 134 31.77 21.18 2.99
CA THR A 134 32.46 21.41 1.73
C THR A 134 31.42 21.41 0.62
N ALA A 135 31.64 22.15 -0.47
CA ALA A 135 30.68 22.20 -1.59
C ALA A 135 30.28 20.79 -2.10
N HIS A 136 31.09 19.77 -1.80
CA HIS A 136 30.80 18.36 -2.01
C HIS A 136 29.68 17.81 -1.10
N ASP A 137 29.68 18.13 0.20
CA ASP A 137 28.67 17.67 1.16
C ASP A 137 27.30 18.30 0.88
N GLU A 138 27.27 19.56 0.46
CA GLU A 138 26.03 20.20 0.01
C GLU A 138 25.46 19.54 -1.25
N ARG A 139 26.31 19.19 -2.23
CA ARG A 139 25.86 18.44 -3.41
C ARG A 139 25.32 17.07 -3.05
N ARG A 140 26.00 16.35 -2.15
CA ARG A 140 25.55 15.04 -1.65
C ARG A 140 24.20 15.14 -0.94
N ARG A 141 24.02 16.16 -0.09
CA ARG A 141 22.76 16.42 0.61
C ARG A 141 21.62 16.72 -0.38
N ARG A 142 21.85 17.59 -1.37
CA ARG A 142 20.85 17.89 -2.41
C ARG A 142 20.48 16.66 -3.24
N ALA A 143 21.45 15.79 -3.54
CA ALA A 143 21.19 14.54 -4.25
C ALA A 143 20.33 13.56 -3.44
N LEU A 144 20.58 13.45 -2.13
CA LEU A 144 19.74 12.63 -1.23
C LEU A 144 18.33 13.20 -1.08
N GLU A 145 18.20 14.53 -0.94
CA GLU A 145 16.90 15.21 -0.88
C GLU A 145 16.10 15.01 -2.19
N ALA A 146 16.76 15.01 -3.35
CA ALA A 146 16.12 14.73 -4.63
C ALA A 146 15.62 13.28 -4.72
N LEU A 147 16.44 12.29 -4.34
CA LEU A 147 16.03 10.88 -4.30
C LEU A 147 14.87 10.64 -3.34
N GLN A 148 14.85 11.35 -2.21
CA GLN A 148 13.76 11.24 -1.26
C GLN A 148 12.46 11.81 -1.82
N ARG A 149 12.51 12.95 -2.53
CA ARG A 149 11.33 13.48 -3.24
C ARG A 149 10.81 12.52 -4.30
N GLU A 150 11.69 11.93 -5.11
CA GLU A 150 11.27 10.93 -6.10
C GLU A 150 10.58 9.71 -5.45
N HIS A 151 11.08 9.27 -4.30
CA HIS A 151 10.48 8.15 -3.56
C HIS A 151 9.11 8.54 -3.00
N ASP A 152 8.97 9.75 -2.45
CA ASP A 152 7.71 10.26 -1.91
C ASP A 152 6.66 10.49 -3.02
N GLU A 153 7.08 10.99 -4.19
CA GLU A 153 6.24 11.14 -5.38
C GLU A 153 5.76 9.77 -5.91
N LYS A 154 6.65 8.78 -5.99
CA LYS A 154 6.28 7.40 -6.35
C LYS A 154 5.31 6.79 -5.34
N ALA A 155 5.52 7.03 -4.04
CA ALA A 155 4.62 6.56 -3.00
C ALA A 155 3.24 7.25 -3.08
N ALA A 156 3.19 8.54 -3.39
CA ALA A 156 1.95 9.28 -3.61
C ALA A 156 1.18 8.74 -4.83
N ALA A 157 1.86 8.54 -5.96
CA ALA A 157 1.27 7.97 -7.17
C ALA A 157 0.72 6.56 -6.94
N ALA A 158 1.42 5.72 -6.18
CA ALA A 158 0.94 4.37 -5.83
C ALA A 158 -0.34 4.41 -4.98
N ARG A 159 -0.43 5.34 -4.03
CA ARG A 159 -1.66 5.53 -3.22
C ARG A 159 -2.82 6.01 -4.07
N GLU A 160 -2.58 6.86 -5.05
CA GLU A 160 -3.61 7.35 -5.97
C GLU A 160 -4.12 6.22 -6.89
N GLN A 161 -3.22 5.40 -7.44
CA GLN A 161 -3.61 4.19 -8.18
C GLN A 161 -4.42 3.21 -7.31
N GLN A 162 -4.04 3.03 -6.05
CA GLN A 162 -4.80 2.19 -5.13
C GLN A 162 -6.22 2.74 -4.90
N LYS A 163 -6.37 4.05 -4.68
CA LYS A 163 -7.68 4.69 -4.57
C LYS A 163 -8.54 4.51 -5.83
N GLN A 164 -7.93 4.62 -7.01
CA GLN A 164 -8.64 4.39 -8.28
C GLN A 164 -9.10 2.94 -8.40
N GLN A 165 -8.25 1.97 -8.05
CA GLN A 165 -8.62 0.55 -8.05
C GLN A 165 -9.73 0.23 -7.03
N GLU A 166 -9.70 0.84 -5.86
CA GLU A 166 -10.75 0.69 -4.84
C GLU A 166 -12.07 1.30 -5.32
N ALA A 167 -12.04 2.48 -5.92
CA ALA A 167 -13.21 3.11 -6.53
C ALA A 167 -13.79 2.25 -7.67
N GLU A 168 -12.94 1.70 -8.54
CA GLU A 168 -13.39 0.81 -9.62
C GLU A 168 -14.01 -0.48 -9.06
N ARG A 169 -13.40 -1.10 -8.04
CA ARG A 169 -13.98 -2.27 -7.37
C ARG A 169 -15.31 -1.94 -6.70
N ALA A 170 -15.44 -0.77 -6.09
CA ALA A 170 -16.70 -0.31 -5.50
C ALA A 170 -17.77 -0.10 -6.58
N ALA A 171 -17.43 0.51 -7.71
CA ALA A 171 -18.33 0.67 -8.85
C ALA A 171 -18.78 -0.67 -9.43
N ARG A 172 -17.86 -1.65 -9.58
CA ARG A 172 -18.20 -3.01 -10.03
C ARG A 172 -19.13 -3.72 -9.05
N ARG A 173 -18.92 -3.56 -7.74
CA ARG A 173 -19.82 -4.12 -6.71
C ARG A 173 -21.21 -3.46 -6.75
N ALA A 174 -21.27 -2.14 -6.94
CA ALA A 174 -22.54 -1.44 -7.08
C ALA A 174 -23.31 -1.88 -8.34
N ALA A 175 -22.62 -2.06 -9.47
CA ALA A 175 -23.22 -2.57 -10.70
C ALA A 175 -23.74 -4.01 -10.53
N ALA A 176 -22.96 -4.89 -9.89
CA ALA A 176 -23.39 -6.26 -9.59
C ALA A 176 -24.60 -6.30 -8.64
N ALA A 177 -24.64 -5.42 -7.63
CA ALA A 177 -25.77 -5.29 -6.72
C ALA A 177 -27.03 -4.79 -7.46
N ALA A 178 -26.89 -3.85 -8.39
CA ALA A 178 -28.00 -3.37 -9.22
C ALA A 178 -28.54 -4.47 -10.15
N GLU A 179 -27.66 -5.28 -10.75
CA GLU A 179 -28.07 -6.42 -11.57
C GLU A 179 -28.80 -7.49 -10.74
N ALA A 180 -28.30 -7.79 -9.54
CA ALA A 180 -28.95 -8.71 -8.61
C ALA A 180 -30.33 -8.21 -8.18
N ALA A 181 -30.46 -6.91 -7.88
CA ALA A 181 -31.74 -6.29 -7.55
C ALA A 181 -32.73 -6.33 -8.73
N ALA A 182 -32.25 -6.11 -9.95
CA ALA A 182 -33.07 -6.21 -11.16
C ALA A 182 -33.57 -7.65 -11.40
N LYS A 183 -32.71 -8.66 -11.19
CA LYS A 183 -33.09 -10.08 -11.27
C LYS A 183 -34.13 -10.45 -10.21
N ALA A 184 -33.92 -10.03 -8.97
CA ALA A 184 -34.91 -10.25 -7.89
C ALA A 184 -36.25 -9.55 -8.19
N ALA A 185 -36.23 -8.34 -8.74
CA ALA A 185 -37.43 -7.63 -9.18
C ALA A 185 -38.16 -8.37 -10.33
N ALA A 186 -37.42 -8.94 -11.28
CA ALA A 186 -38.00 -9.73 -12.36
C ALA A 186 -38.60 -11.05 -11.85
N GLU A 187 -37.94 -11.74 -10.92
CA GLU A 187 -38.45 -12.96 -10.31
C GLU A 187 -39.73 -12.71 -9.49
N THR A 188 -39.74 -11.65 -8.68
CA THR A 188 -40.94 -11.25 -7.92
C THR A 188 -42.09 -10.84 -8.85
N ALA A 189 -41.82 -10.13 -9.95
CA ALA A 189 -42.83 -9.83 -10.95
C ALA A 189 -43.38 -11.09 -11.63
N ALA A 190 -42.51 -12.07 -11.95
CA ALA A 190 -42.93 -13.35 -12.51
C ALA A 190 -43.80 -14.16 -11.52
N GLN A 191 -43.45 -14.17 -10.24
CA GLN A 191 -44.25 -14.78 -9.19
C GLN A 191 -45.63 -14.14 -9.08
N GLN A 192 -45.72 -12.80 -9.09
CA GLN A 192 -47.00 -12.08 -9.08
C GLN A 192 -47.84 -12.37 -10.34
N ALA A 193 -47.21 -12.43 -11.52
CA ALA A 193 -47.90 -12.80 -12.76
C ALA A 193 -48.44 -14.24 -12.69
N SER A 194 -47.69 -15.18 -12.11
CA SER A 194 -48.15 -16.55 -11.92
C SER A 194 -49.31 -16.66 -10.91
N ALA A 195 -49.26 -15.87 -9.83
CA ALA A 195 -50.33 -15.82 -8.83
C ALA A 195 -51.63 -15.26 -9.41
N THR A 196 -51.54 -14.16 -10.17
CA THR A 196 -52.71 -13.58 -10.86
C THR A 196 -53.28 -14.49 -11.93
N ALA A 197 -52.42 -15.19 -12.69
CA ALA A 197 -52.84 -16.22 -13.63
C ALA A 197 -53.61 -17.36 -12.93
N ALA A 198 -53.12 -17.85 -11.79
CA ALA A 198 -53.79 -18.89 -11.00
C ALA A 198 -55.17 -18.44 -10.49
N THR A 199 -55.28 -17.22 -9.96
CA THR A 199 -56.57 -16.65 -9.51
C THR A 199 -57.56 -16.50 -10.66
N SER A 200 -57.08 -16.06 -11.84
CA SER A 200 -57.95 -15.92 -13.02
C SER A 200 -58.42 -17.28 -13.56
N HIS A 201 -57.58 -18.32 -13.48
CA HIS A 201 -57.95 -19.68 -13.84
C HIS A 201 -59.04 -20.21 -12.91
N TRP A 202 -58.92 -19.97 -11.61
CA TRP A 202 -59.94 -20.36 -10.64
C TRP A 202 -61.29 -19.70 -10.92
N HIS A 203 -61.33 -18.39 -11.14
CA HIS A 203 -62.58 -17.70 -11.49
C HIS A 203 -63.19 -18.19 -12.81
N ARG A 204 -62.35 -18.50 -13.81
CA ARG A 204 -62.83 -19.03 -15.09
C ARG A 204 -63.42 -20.43 -14.93
N TRP A 205 -62.81 -21.27 -14.10
CA TRP A 205 -63.33 -22.59 -13.72
C TRP A 205 -64.65 -22.48 -12.95
N GLU A 206 -64.73 -21.58 -11.97
CA GLU A 206 -65.94 -21.32 -11.18
C GLU A 206 -67.11 -20.86 -12.07
N GLN A 207 -66.87 -19.91 -12.99
CA GLN A 207 -67.89 -19.50 -13.96
C GLN A 207 -68.34 -20.65 -14.88
N SER A 208 -67.40 -21.50 -15.32
CA SER A 208 -67.71 -22.68 -16.13
C SER A 208 -68.58 -23.69 -15.35
N MET A 209 -68.29 -23.92 -14.08
CA MET A 209 -69.10 -24.78 -13.20
C MET A 209 -70.50 -24.21 -13.01
N ILE A 210 -70.62 -22.90 -12.75
CA ILE A 210 -71.92 -22.24 -12.63
C ILE A 210 -72.73 -22.38 -13.92
N GLN A 211 -72.11 -22.27 -15.10
CA GLN A 211 -72.80 -22.48 -16.37
C GLN A 211 -73.22 -23.95 -16.58
N ALA A 212 -72.33 -24.90 -16.29
CA ALA A 212 -72.60 -26.33 -16.49
C ALA A 212 -73.71 -26.86 -15.56
N TYR A 213 -73.74 -26.42 -14.31
CA TYR A 213 -74.71 -26.87 -13.32
C TYR A 213 -75.95 -25.97 -13.24
N GLY A 214 -75.82 -24.67 -13.50
CA GLY A 214 -76.94 -23.73 -13.52
C GLY A 214 -77.84 -23.86 -14.75
N ALA A 215 -77.31 -24.27 -15.90
CA ALA A 215 -78.11 -24.45 -17.13
C ALA A 215 -78.91 -25.76 -17.16
N ASN A 216 -78.58 -26.75 -16.32
CA ASN A 216 -79.28 -28.03 -16.27
C ASN A 216 -80.45 -28.10 -15.27
N ALA A 217 -80.75 -27.00 -14.57
CA ALA A 217 -81.90 -26.93 -13.66
C ALA A 217 -83.25 -26.70 -14.39
N SER A 218 -83.25 -26.49 -15.72
CA SER A 218 -84.46 -26.10 -16.46
C SER A 218 -84.84 -27.01 -17.64
N ASN A 219 -84.24 -28.20 -17.79
CA ASN A 219 -84.70 -29.11 -18.84
C ASN A 219 -84.61 -30.59 -18.44
N SER A 220 -85.71 -31.07 -17.85
CA SER A 220 -86.00 -32.49 -17.68
C SER A 220 -86.38 -33.12 -19.03
N ASN A 221 -85.53 -33.98 -19.58
CA ASN A 221 -86.03 -35.18 -20.28
C ASN A 221 -84.93 -36.25 -20.41
N PRO A 222 -85.16 -37.50 -19.97
CA PRO A 222 -84.19 -38.58 -20.12
C PRO A 222 -84.39 -39.30 -21.45
N SER A 223 -83.32 -39.52 -22.21
CA SER A 223 -83.31 -40.56 -23.24
C SER A 223 -81.91 -41.13 -23.42
N SER A 224 -81.84 -42.43 -23.14
CA SER A 224 -80.75 -43.37 -23.37
C SER A 224 -80.19 -43.31 -24.79
N ALA A 225 -78.87 -43.47 -24.95
CA ALA A 225 -78.29 -44.47 -25.87
C ALA A 225 -76.76 -44.41 -25.97
N ALA A 226 -76.19 -45.62 -26.00
CA ALA A 226 -75.08 -46.08 -26.82
C ALA A 226 -73.64 -45.63 -26.52
N VAL A 227 -72.89 -46.60 -25.99
CA VAL A 227 -71.44 -46.71 -25.91
C VAL A 227 -70.87 -47.17 -27.27
N PRO A 228 -69.78 -46.56 -27.78
CA PRO A 228 -68.85 -47.23 -28.69
C PRO A 228 -67.52 -47.58 -27.98
N PRO A 229 -66.93 -48.77 -28.22
CA PRO A 229 -65.58 -49.09 -27.79
C PRO A 229 -64.57 -48.84 -28.92
N GLY A 230 -63.44 -48.22 -28.60
CA GLY A 230 -62.27 -48.19 -29.49
C GLY A 230 -61.60 -46.83 -29.56
N GLY A 231 -60.48 -46.68 -28.85
CA GLY A 231 -59.68 -45.48 -28.93
C GLY A 231 -58.50 -45.51 -27.97
N SER A 232 -57.36 -45.96 -28.49
CA SER A 232 -56.01 -45.87 -27.94
C SER A 232 -55.78 -44.64 -27.05
N ALA A 233 -55.64 -44.82 -25.73
CA ALA A 233 -55.42 -43.72 -24.80
C ALA A 233 -53.91 -43.48 -24.59
N MET A 234 -53.49 -42.30 -25.03
CA MET A 234 -52.20 -41.64 -24.77
C MET A 234 -51.84 -41.63 -23.28
N PRO A 235 -50.53 -41.50 -22.92
CA PRO A 235 -50.11 -41.42 -21.52
C PRO A 235 -50.90 -40.31 -20.81
N ALA A 236 -51.63 -40.73 -19.76
CA ALA A 236 -52.42 -39.84 -18.93
C ALA A 236 -51.54 -38.69 -18.43
N ALA A 237 -51.88 -37.46 -18.83
CA ALA A 237 -51.19 -36.28 -18.36
C ALA A 237 -51.26 -36.26 -16.81
N PRO A 238 -50.13 -36.04 -16.11
CA PRO A 238 -50.13 -36.02 -14.67
C PRO A 238 -51.11 -34.95 -14.18
N SER A 239 -51.93 -35.31 -13.19
CA SER A 239 -52.85 -34.38 -12.55
C SER A 239 -52.09 -33.11 -12.14
N PRO A 240 -52.63 -31.90 -12.43
CA PRO A 240 -51.97 -30.63 -12.12
C PRO A 240 -51.62 -30.48 -10.63
N VAL A 241 -52.33 -31.19 -9.76
CA VAL A 241 -52.07 -31.24 -8.31
C VAL A 241 -50.76 -31.97 -8.00
N GLN A 242 -50.43 -33.06 -8.72
CA GLN A 242 -49.16 -33.76 -8.55
C GLN A 242 -47.97 -32.93 -9.04
N ALA A 243 -48.14 -32.17 -10.13
CA ALA A 243 -47.10 -31.29 -10.63
C ALA A 243 -46.77 -30.16 -9.62
N LEU A 244 -47.79 -29.59 -8.97
CA LEU A 244 -47.60 -28.55 -7.94
C LEU A 244 -46.92 -29.12 -6.67
N LEU A 245 -47.33 -30.31 -6.23
CA LEU A 245 -46.72 -30.94 -5.06
C LEU A 245 -45.25 -31.31 -5.32
N ALA A 246 -44.94 -31.80 -6.52
CA ALA A 246 -43.57 -32.12 -6.93
C ALA A 246 -42.69 -30.85 -7.01
N SER A 247 -43.21 -29.73 -7.52
CA SER A 247 -42.44 -28.48 -7.56
C SER A 247 -42.18 -27.91 -6.16
N GLN A 248 -43.13 -28.03 -5.24
CA GLN A 248 -42.95 -27.58 -3.86
C GLN A 248 -41.93 -28.47 -3.11
N GLN A 249 -41.94 -29.78 -3.35
CA GLN A 249 -40.92 -30.70 -2.82
C GLN A 249 -39.53 -30.36 -3.36
N GLN A 250 -39.42 -30.04 -4.66
CA GLN A 250 -38.16 -29.64 -5.26
C GLN A 250 -37.62 -28.34 -4.64
N ALA A 251 -38.48 -27.32 -4.46
CA ALA A 251 -38.11 -26.05 -3.82
C ALA A 251 -37.59 -26.24 -2.38
N ASN A 252 -38.22 -27.15 -1.62
CA ASN A 252 -37.76 -27.50 -0.27
C ASN A 252 -36.41 -28.23 -0.24
N LEU A 253 -36.06 -28.98 -1.31
CA LEU A 253 -34.75 -29.63 -1.43
C LEU A 253 -33.66 -28.67 -1.92
N ASP A 254 -34.03 -27.63 -2.67
CA ASP A 254 -33.09 -26.65 -3.19
C ASP A 254 -32.71 -25.58 -2.15
N ALA A 255 -33.61 -25.24 -1.23
CA ALA A 255 -33.32 -24.33 -0.11
C ALA A 255 -32.06 -24.71 0.72
N PRO A 256 -31.89 -25.96 1.21
CA PRO A 256 -30.68 -26.34 1.96
C PRO A 256 -29.42 -26.42 1.08
N ARG A 257 -29.55 -26.65 -0.23
CA ARG A 257 -28.41 -26.62 -1.16
C ARG A 257 -27.88 -25.20 -1.32
N LEU A 258 -28.78 -24.23 -1.41
CA LEU A 258 -28.45 -22.81 -1.52
C LEU A 258 -27.70 -22.31 -0.27
N VAL A 259 -28.14 -22.74 0.93
CA VAL A 259 -27.45 -22.42 2.19
C VAL A 259 -26.04 -23.02 2.24
N ARG A 260 -25.86 -24.29 1.82
CA ARG A 260 -24.52 -24.89 1.75
C ARG A 260 -23.62 -24.17 0.77
N GLN A 261 -24.15 -23.80 -0.40
CA GLN A 261 -23.38 -23.07 -1.39
C GLN A 261 -22.92 -21.71 -0.85
N GLN A 262 -23.79 -20.97 -0.16
CA GLN A 262 -23.42 -19.71 0.49
C GLN A 262 -22.32 -19.91 1.55
N GLN A 263 -22.43 -20.96 2.38
CA GLN A 263 -21.39 -21.28 3.38
C GLN A 263 -20.05 -21.66 2.73
N ASP A 264 -20.06 -22.41 1.65
CA ASP A 264 -18.86 -22.79 0.90
C ASP A 264 -18.20 -21.56 0.25
N GLU A 265 -19.00 -20.63 -0.29
CA GLU A 265 -18.53 -19.36 -0.85
C GLU A 265 -17.90 -18.46 0.22
N GLU A 266 -18.54 -18.32 1.38
CA GLU A 266 -18.00 -17.58 2.54
C GLU A 266 -16.70 -18.21 3.06
N PHE A 267 -16.64 -19.53 3.13
CA PHE A 267 -15.43 -20.25 3.56
C PHE A 267 -14.28 -20.06 2.57
N GLN A 268 -14.55 -20.14 1.27
CA GLN A 268 -13.54 -19.86 0.23
C GLN A 268 -13.07 -18.40 0.27
N ALA A 269 -13.99 -17.45 0.49
CA ALA A 269 -13.63 -16.04 0.66
C ALA A 269 -12.74 -15.82 1.88
N SER A 270 -13.01 -16.51 2.99
CA SER A 270 -12.19 -16.47 4.20
C SER A 270 -10.78 -17.03 3.96
N LEU A 271 -10.65 -18.17 3.27
CA LEU A 271 -9.35 -18.74 2.90
C LEU A 271 -8.54 -17.81 1.99
N ALA A 272 -9.20 -17.16 1.02
CA ALA A 272 -8.55 -16.19 0.14
C ALA A 272 -8.05 -14.96 0.92
N ALA A 273 -8.84 -14.46 1.87
CA ALA A 273 -8.44 -13.34 2.73
C ALA A 273 -7.23 -13.69 3.62
N ASP A 274 -7.18 -14.89 4.18
CA ASP A 274 -6.04 -15.35 4.98
C ASP A 274 -4.78 -15.54 4.12
N ALA A 275 -4.92 -16.06 2.90
CA ALA A 275 -3.81 -16.16 1.95
C ALA A 275 -3.26 -14.77 1.58
N GLN A 276 -4.14 -13.77 1.40
CA GLN A 276 -3.76 -12.37 1.16
C GLN A 276 -2.98 -11.81 2.36
N LYS A 277 -3.51 -11.97 3.57
CA LYS A 277 -2.89 -11.49 4.82
C LYS A 277 -1.51 -12.14 5.05
N LYS A 278 -1.33 -13.39 4.65
CA LYS A 278 -0.02 -14.06 4.70
C LYS A 278 0.97 -13.44 3.71
N LYS A 279 0.57 -13.19 2.47
CA LYS A 279 1.41 -12.50 1.46
C LYS A 279 1.79 -11.09 1.92
N ASP A 280 0.87 -10.35 2.53
CA ASP A 280 1.14 -9.01 3.05
C ASP A 280 2.15 -9.04 4.20
N ARG A 281 2.06 -10.03 5.09
CA ARG A 281 3.06 -10.25 6.16
C ARG A 281 4.43 -10.62 5.59
N GLU A 282 4.48 -11.45 4.56
CA GLU A 282 5.73 -11.81 3.89
C GLU A 282 6.37 -10.60 3.19
N LEU A 283 5.58 -9.79 2.48
CA LEU A 283 6.04 -8.53 1.88
C LEU A 283 6.52 -7.53 2.93
N ALA A 284 5.79 -7.38 4.04
CA ALA A 284 6.22 -6.52 5.15
C ALA A 284 7.54 -7.02 5.78
N ALA A 285 7.72 -8.33 5.91
CA ALA A 285 8.97 -8.91 6.39
C ALA A 285 10.13 -8.68 5.42
N LEU A 286 9.90 -8.81 4.11
CA LEU A 286 10.90 -8.50 3.07
C LEU A 286 11.28 -7.02 3.09
N LEU A 287 10.31 -6.10 3.18
CA LEU A 287 10.58 -4.67 3.30
C LEU A 287 11.37 -4.34 4.57
N LYS A 288 11.06 -5.00 5.69
CA LYS A 288 11.83 -4.84 6.94
C LYS A 288 13.26 -5.35 6.78
N ARG A 289 13.47 -6.49 6.11
CA ARG A 289 14.82 -7.02 5.81
C ARG A 289 15.60 -6.11 4.87
N LEU A 290 14.97 -5.58 3.82
CA LEU A 290 15.61 -4.63 2.91
C LEU A 290 15.99 -3.33 3.61
N LYS A 291 15.12 -2.79 4.48
CA LYS A 291 15.44 -1.62 5.31
C LYS A 291 16.59 -1.90 6.28
N ALA A 292 16.61 -3.07 6.92
CA ALA A 292 17.70 -3.46 7.80
C ALA A 292 19.03 -3.63 7.05
N ALA A 293 19.00 -4.23 5.86
CA ALA A 293 20.18 -4.36 5.00
C ALA A 293 20.72 -2.98 4.56
N LEU A 294 19.82 -2.07 4.17
CA LEU A 294 20.19 -0.70 3.79
C LEU A 294 20.76 0.10 4.98
N ALA A 295 20.16 -0.03 6.16
CA ALA A 295 20.66 0.62 7.37
C ALA A 295 22.03 0.05 7.82
N GLY A 296 22.26 -1.26 7.61
CA GLY A 296 23.54 -1.91 7.90
C GLY A 296 24.66 -1.57 6.91
N SER A 297 24.34 -1.21 5.66
CA SER A 297 25.35 -0.86 4.64
C SER A 297 25.83 0.59 4.70
N LEU A 298 25.08 1.51 5.30
CA LEU A 298 25.47 2.93 5.41
C LEU A 298 26.67 3.22 6.34
N PRO A 299 26.83 2.59 7.53
CA PRO A 299 27.96 2.90 8.41
C PRO A 299 29.29 2.29 7.94
N ALA A 300 29.28 1.18 7.19
CA ALA A 300 30.50 0.55 6.69
C ALA A 300 31.11 1.29 5.48
N ALA A 301 30.26 1.85 4.60
CA ALA A 301 30.73 2.63 3.45
C ALA A 301 31.28 4.02 3.86
N ALA A 302 30.76 4.61 4.94
CA ALA A 302 31.27 5.88 5.46
C ALA A 302 32.65 5.74 6.15
N ALA A 303 32.91 4.61 6.81
CA ALA A 303 34.22 4.33 7.40
C ALA A 303 35.28 3.94 6.35
N ALA A 304 34.90 3.28 5.25
CA ALA A 304 35.81 2.96 4.15
C ALA A 304 36.12 4.16 3.23
N ALA A 305 35.19 5.10 3.07
CA ALA A 305 35.39 6.30 2.25
C ALA A 305 36.31 7.36 2.90
N ALA A 306 36.52 7.31 4.22
CA ALA A 306 37.48 8.18 4.92
C ALA A 306 38.94 7.71 4.77
N ALA A 307 39.18 6.49 4.28
CA ALA A 307 40.52 5.94 4.05
C ALA A 307 40.93 5.89 2.56
N ALA A 308 40.02 6.22 1.63
CA ALA A 308 40.27 6.21 0.18
C ALA A 308 40.36 7.62 -0.44
N GLY A 309 40.38 8.67 0.40
CA GLY A 309 40.47 10.07 -0.01
C GLY A 309 41.90 10.57 -0.25
N SER A 310 42.72 9.81 -0.98
CA SER A 310 43.97 10.29 -1.56
C SER A 310 44.41 9.36 -2.69
N ASP A 311 43.70 9.39 -3.82
CA ASP A 311 44.39 9.50 -5.10
C ASP A 311 43.39 9.84 -6.21
N ALA A 312 43.70 10.93 -6.87
CA ALA A 312 42.98 11.44 -8.01
C ALA A 312 43.60 10.89 -9.29
N SER A 313 42.72 10.77 -10.29
CA SER A 313 43.02 11.04 -11.70
C SER A 313 43.54 9.89 -12.57
N ALA A 314 43.02 9.98 -13.79
CA ALA A 314 43.59 9.52 -15.06
C ALA A 314 43.54 8.03 -15.36
N THR A 315 42.81 7.75 -16.44
CA THR A 315 43.22 6.86 -17.53
C THR A 315 44.74 6.68 -17.57
N ALA A 316 45.24 5.63 -16.94
CA ALA A 316 46.60 5.16 -17.08
C ALA A 316 46.53 3.83 -17.83
N ASP A 317 47.14 3.83 -19.01
CA ASP A 317 47.64 2.62 -19.64
C ASP A 317 48.28 1.73 -18.58
N ALA A 318 47.97 0.45 -18.66
CA ALA A 318 48.38 -0.58 -17.72
C ALA A 318 49.88 -0.46 -17.39
N ASP A 319 50.19 0.04 -16.21
CA ASP A 319 51.50 -0.11 -15.61
C ASP A 319 51.76 -1.61 -15.49
N ALA A 320 52.78 -2.07 -16.24
CA ALA A 320 53.12 -3.47 -16.45
C ALA A 320 53.63 -4.20 -15.18
N SER A 321 53.52 -3.55 -14.01
CA SER A 321 53.88 -4.09 -12.70
C SER A 321 52.67 -4.55 -11.87
N SER A 322 51.43 -4.27 -12.31
CA SER A 322 50.22 -4.73 -11.62
C SER A 322 49.73 -6.08 -12.18
N THR A 323 49.56 -7.07 -11.31
CA THR A 323 49.03 -8.39 -11.68
C THR A 323 47.63 -8.24 -12.27
N THR A 324 47.50 -8.40 -13.59
CA THR A 324 46.22 -8.37 -14.29
C THR A 324 45.59 -9.76 -14.33
N LEU A 325 44.31 -9.87 -13.98
CA LEU A 325 43.53 -11.11 -13.99
C LEU A 325 42.50 -11.06 -15.12
N ALA A 326 42.57 -12.01 -16.05
CA ALA A 326 41.56 -12.16 -17.10
C ALA A 326 40.44 -13.11 -16.65
N ILE A 327 39.23 -12.58 -16.48
CA ILE A 327 38.05 -13.37 -16.09
C ILE A 327 37.20 -13.62 -17.34
N ARG A 328 36.88 -14.90 -17.59
CA ARG A 328 35.95 -15.33 -18.65
C ARG A 328 34.66 -15.85 -18.03
N VAL A 329 33.54 -15.21 -18.35
CA VAL A 329 32.19 -15.60 -17.90
C VAL A 329 31.43 -16.23 -19.06
N ARG A 330 30.77 -17.37 -18.79
CA ARG A 330 29.86 -18.04 -19.73
C ARG A 330 28.43 -17.68 -19.37
N LEU A 331 27.72 -17.05 -20.29
CA LEU A 331 26.33 -16.66 -20.11
C LEU A 331 25.38 -17.85 -20.43
N PRO A 332 24.12 -17.81 -19.93
CA PRO A 332 23.15 -18.88 -20.16
C PRO A 332 22.71 -19.02 -21.62
N ASP A 333 22.89 -17.98 -22.43
CA ASP A 333 22.70 -17.98 -23.88
C ASP A 333 23.82 -18.72 -24.64
N GLY A 334 24.88 -19.15 -23.93
CA GLY A 334 26.06 -19.80 -24.49
C GLY A 334 27.16 -18.84 -24.95
N SER A 335 26.93 -17.53 -24.87
CA SER A 335 27.94 -16.52 -25.20
C SER A 335 29.02 -16.47 -24.11
N ASN A 336 30.18 -15.92 -24.48
CA ASN A 336 31.32 -15.79 -23.58
C ASN A 336 31.75 -14.33 -23.53
N ALA A 337 31.84 -13.78 -22.34
CA ALA A 337 32.41 -12.46 -22.10
C ALA A 337 33.76 -12.61 -21.41
N VAL A 338 34.76 -11.85 -21.85
CA VAL A 338 36.10 -11.82 -21.25
C VAL A 338 36.44 -10.38 -20.91
N ARG A 339 36.89 -10.14 -19.68
CA ARG A 339 37.38 -8.83 -19.24
C ARG A 339 38.64 -9.00 -18.41
N GLN A 340 39.58 -8.10 -18.61
CA GLN A 340 40.79 -8.00 -17.80
C GLN A 340 40.51 -7.05 -16.62
N PHE A 341 40.88 -7.51 -15.43
CA PHE A 341 40.77 -6.78 -14.18
C PHE A 341 42.18 -6.47 -13.69
N ALA A 342 42.45 -5.22 -13.36
CA ALA A 342 43.73 -4.82 -12.76
C ALA A 342 43.67 -5.08 -11.24
N GLY A 343 44.53 -5.98 -10.72
CA GLY A 343 44.73 -6.19 -9.29
C GLY A 343 43.58 -6.88 -8.52
N VAL A 344 43.55 -6.64 -7.20
CA VAL A 344 42.57 -7.20 -6.24
C VAL A 344 41.26 -6.42 -6.35
N GLN A 345 40.50 -6.65 -7.42
CA GLN A 345 39.14 -6.10 -7.52
C GLN A 345 38.16 -6.91 -6.69
N SER A 346 37.15 -6.22 -6.17
CA SER A 346 36.15 -6.82 -5.31
C SER A 346 35.23 -7.75 -6.11
N PHE A 347 34.65 -8.74 -5.45
CA PHE A 347 33.65 -9.61 -6.09
C PHE A 347 32.43 -8.81 -6.62
N ALA A 348 32.14 -7.66 -6.00
CA ALA A 348 31.08 -6.76 -6.45
C ALA A 348 31.37 -6.20 -7.85
N ASP A 349 32.61 -5.83 -8.15
CA ASP A 349 33.00 -5.28 -9.46
C ASP A 349 32.80 -6.31 -10.59
N VAL A 350 33.04 -7.59 -10.29
CA VAL A 350 32.79 -8.69 -11.23
C VAL A 350 31.29 -8.88 -11.45
N LEU A 351 30.48 -8.82 -10.38
CA LEU A 351 29.02 -8.92 -10.48
C LEU A 351 28.44 -7.74 -11.28
N ASP A 352 28.86 -6.52 -11.01
CA ASP A 352 28.41 -5.31 -11.71
C ASP A 352 28.78 -5.37 -13.20
N TRP A 353 29.95 -5.89 -13.52
CA TRP A 353 30.31 -6.19 -14.91
C TRP A 353 29.34 -7.22 -15.52
N VAL A 354 29.02 -8.30 -14.83
CA VAL A 354 28.08 -9.33 -15.32
C VAL A 354 26.67 -8.77 -15.51
N TYR A 355 26.20 -7.89 -14.63
CA TYR A 355 24.92 -7.19 -14.78
C TYR A 355 24.89 -6.25 -15.98
N SER A 356 26.03 -5.70 -16.41
CA SER A 356 26.10 -4.83 -17.58
C SER A 356 26.22 -5.58 -18.91
N LEU A 357 26.37 -6.92 -18.91
CA LEU A 357 26.49 -7.72 -20.13
C LEU A 357 25.13 -7.86 -20.86
N PRO A 358 25.09 -7.59 -22.18
CA PRO A 358 23.90 -7.84 -22.98
C PRO A 358 23.63 -9.35 -23.06
N GLY A 359 22.39 -9.77 -22.77
CA GLY A 359 21.99 -11.19 -22.73
C GLY A 359 21.89 -11.78 -21.33
N MET A 360 22.28 -11.05 -20.29
CA MET A 360 21.96 -11.42 -18.92
C MET A 360 20.46 -11.21 -18.69
N PRO A 361 19.68 -12.25 -18.36
CA PRO A 361 18.27 -12.08 -18.12
C PRO A 361 18.11 -11.17 -16.90
N LEU A 362 17.32 -10.09 -17.02
CA LEU A 362 16.96 -9.15 -15.94
C LEU A 362 16.17 -9.81 -14.77
N LEU A 363 16.29 -11.12 -14.62
CA LEU A 363 15.69 -11.92 -13.58
C LEU A 363 16.22 -11.45 -12.22
N GLN A 364 15.32 -11.55 -11.24
CA GLN A 364 15.49 -11.06 -9.88
C GLN A 364 16.88 -11.35 -9.31
N PRO A 365 17.46 -10.41 -8.53
CA PRO A 365 18.68 -10.64 -7.77
C PRO A 365 18.58 -11.95 -6.99
N GLY A 366 19.46 -12.92 -7.27
CA GLY A 366 19.48 -14.24 -6.63
C GLY A 366 18.97 -15.42 -7.48
N ALA A 367 18.44 -15.19 -8.68
CA ALA A 367 18.03 -16.28 -9.59
C ALA A 367 19.22 -17.00 -10.28
N TRP A 368 20.41 -16.42 -10.20
CA TRP A 368 21.65 -16.94 -10.79
C TRP A 368 22.83 -16.72 -9.84
N GLY A 369 23.93 -17.45 -10.08
CA GLY A 369 25.15 -17.32 -9.28
C GLY A 369 26.40 -17.61 -10.12
N LEU A 370 27.53 -17.09 -9.68
CA LEU A 370 28.83 -17.37 -10.30
C LEU A 370 29.36 -18.72 -9.82
N ALA A 371 29.94 -19.48 -10.75
CA ALA A 371 30.58 -20.74 -10.45
C ALA A 371 31.91 -20.86 -11.19
N SER A 372 32.89 -21.50 -10.55
CA SER A 372 34.16 -21.84 -11.19
C SER A 372 33.96 -22.91 -12.28
N SER A 373 34.86 -22.92 -13.27
CA SER A 373 34.77 -23.85 -14.41
C SER A 373 35.09 -25.29 -14.01
N PHE A 374 36.22 -25.51 -13.30
CA PHE A 374 36.63 -26.81 -12.78
C PHE A 374 37.60 -26.67 -11.58
N PRO A 375 37.36 -27.33 -10.44
CA PRO A 375 36.11 -28.04 -10.10
C PRO A 375 34.95 -27.06 -10.06
N ARG A 376 33.76 -27.47 -10.51
CA ARG A 376 32.58 -26.60 -10.52
C ARG A 376 32.14 -26.36 -9.07
N ARG A 377 32.49 -25.20 -8.52
CA ARG A 377 32.11 -24.76 -7.18
C ARG A 377 31.38 -23.43 -7.30
N GLN A 378 30.34 -23.27 -6.49
CA GLN A 378 29.64 -22.00 -6.40
C GLN A 378 30.52 -21.00 -5.65
N LEU A 379 30.67 -19.82 -6.22
CA LEU A 379 31.40 -18.71 -5.61
C LEU A 379 30.39 -17.91 -4.80
N VAL A 380 30.61 -17.84 -3.49
CA VAL A 380 29.78 -17.06 -2.56
C VAL A 380 30.65 -15.92 -2.04
N ALA A 381 30.09 -14.71 -1.97
CA ALA A 381 30.77 -13.54 -1.42
C ALA A 381 30.94 -13.71 0.10
N ALA A 382 31.95 -14.45 0.53
CA ALA A 382 32.34 -14.53 1.92
C ALA A 382 33.33 -13.40 2.22
N ALA A 383 32.83 -12.30 2.81
CA ALA A 383 33.62 -11.26 3.48
C ALA A 383 34.99 -10.89 2.85
N GLY A 384 35.03 -10.67 1.53
CA GLY A 384 36.20 -10.13 0.83
C GLY A 384 37.26 -11.13 0.36
N LEU A 385 37.12 -12.43 0.62
CA LEU A 385 37.99 -13.46 0.02
C LEU A 385 37.17 -14.49 -0.76
N TRP A 386 37.70 -14.92 -1.91
CA TRP A 386 37.11 -15.96 -2.74
C TRP A 386 37.21 -17.30 -2.02
N ALA A 387 36.26 -17.58 -1.12
CA ALA A 387 36.13 -18.90 -0.54
C ALA A 387 35.22 -19.75 -1.45
N PRO A 388 35.64 -20.96 -1.87
CA PRO A 388 34.71 -21.91 -2.44
C PRO A 388 33.61 -22.17 -1.41
N GLY A 389 32.35 -21.93 -1.78
CA GLY A 389 31.23 -22.27 -0.91
C GLY A 389 31.23 -23.78 -0.69
N GLU A 390 31.69 -24.22 0.47
CA GLU A 390 31.48 -25.60 0.90
C GLU A 390 29.99 -25.74 1.14
N SER A 391 29.32 -26.54 0.30
CA SER A 391 27.94 -26.92 0.57
C SER A 391 27.96 -27.70 1.89
N GLU A 392 27.56 -27.04 2.97
CA GLU A 392 27.37 -27.64 4.28
C GLU A 392 26.48 -28.89 4.13
N LYS A 393 27.10 -30.06 4.15
CA LYS A 393 26.46 -31.19 4.80
C LYS A 393 26.47 -30.86 6.30
N PRO A 394 25.34 -30.89 7.00
CA PRO A 394 25.32 -30.62 8.43
C PRO A 394 26.13 -31.71 9.14
N GLY A 395 27.33 -31.36 9.59
CA GLY A 395 28.20 -32.22 10.40
C GLY A 395 29.44 -32.73 9.67
N MET A 396 30.47 -31.90 9.55
CA MET A 396 31.86 -32.27 9.82
C MET A 396 32.77 -31.05 9.65
N ASN A 397 33.31 -30.55 10.76
CA ASN A 397 34.35 -29.53 10.77
C ASN A 397 35.67 -30.14 10.29
N LEU A 398 36.21 -29.68 9.17
CA LEU A 398 37.62 -29.85 8.84
C LEU A 398 38.20 -28.47 8.57
N GLY A 399 38.96 -27.96 9.53
CA GLY A 399 39.77 -26.76 9.33
C GLY A 399 40.88 -27.04 8.32
N VAL A 400 40.98 -26.20 7.30
CA VAL A 400 42.09 -26.24 6.34
C VAL A 400 42.83 -24.90 6.40
N ASN A 401 44.12 -24.98 6.68
CA ASN A 401 45.05 -23.86 6.80
C ASN A 401 45.38 -23.24 5.43
N SER A 402 45.47 -21.90 5.38
CA SER A 402 45.67 -21.05 4.18
C SER A 402 47.04 -21.15 3.47
N ALA A 403 47.86 -22.18 3.69
CA ALA A 403 49.26 -22.17 3.22
C ALA A 403 49.52 -22.79 1.84
N ASP A 404 48.55 -23.45 1.19
CA ASP A 404 48.83 -24.32 0.02
C ASP A 404 48.35 -23.79 -1.36
N LEU A 405 47.99 -22.51 -1.50
CA LEU A 405 47.32 -22.00 -2.71
C LEU A 405 48.20 -21.34 -3.79
N GLU A 406 49.52 -21.25 -3.63
CA GLU A 406 50.39 -20.56 -4.60
C GLU A 406 50.80 -21.38 -5.84
N GLY A 407 50.44 -22.66 -5.95
CA GLY A 407 51.01 -23.56 -6.96
C GLY A 407 50.26 -23.73 -8.29
N TYR A 408 49.08 -23.15 -8.51
CA TYR A 408 48.13 -23.70 -9.49
C TYR A 408 47.63 -22.74 -10.58
N ILE A 409 48.51 -21.98 -11.25
CA ILE A 409 48.13 -21.23 -12.47
C ILE A 409 49.16 -21.38 -13.59
N LYS A 410 49.12 -22.52 -14.29
CA LYS A 410 49.45 -22.58 -15.72
C LYS A 410 49.00 -23.93 -16.28
N ARG A 411 47.89 -23.96 -17.03
CA ARG A 411 47.66 -24.99 -18.05
C ARG A 411 46.57 -24.56 -19.03
N GLU A 412 47.05 -24.19 -20.20
CA GLU A 412 46.30 -23.99 -21.43
C GLU A 412 45.77 -25.36 -21.90
N VAL A 413 44.46 -25.51 -22.08
CA VAL A 413 43.90 -26.75 -22.65
C VAL A 413 42.83 -26.42 -23.69
N ARG A 414 43.24 -26.61 -24.95
CA ARG A 414 42.44 -26.70 -26.16
C ARG A 414 41.51 -27.92 -26.07
N TRP A 415 40.22 -27.76 -26.34
CA TRP A 415 39.29 -28.89 -26.45
C TRP A 415 38.40 -28.82 -27.69
N GLU A 416 38.48 -29.89 -28.47
CA GLU A 416 37.61 -30.29 -29.57
C GLU A 416 36.19 -30.64 -29.08
N GLY A 417 35.21 -30.33 -29.92
CA GLY A 417 33.80 -30.60 -29.67
C GLY A 417 33.42 -32.07 -29.89
N ARG A 418 32.65 -32.62 -28.94
CA ARG A 418 31.77 -33.78 -29.16
C ARG A 418 30.35 -33.43 -28.78
N ALA A 419 29.51 -33.28 -29.81
CA ALA A 419 28.06 -33.21 -29.70
C ALA A 419 27.51 -34.53 -29.12
N ARG A 420 26.63 -34.44 -28.12
CA ARG A 420 25.82 -35.58 -27.64
C ARG A 420 24.38 -35.42 -28.12
N LYS A 421 23.84 -36.55 -28.63
CA LYS A 421 22.50 -36.75 -29.19
C LYS A 421 21.38 -36.59 -28.14
N PRO A 422 20.14 -36.25 -28.54
CA PRO A 422 19.03 -36.04 -27.62
C PRO A 422 18.44 -37.35 -27.09
N THR A 423 18.10 -37.35 -25.81
CA THR A 423 17.52 -38.47 -25.06
C THR A 423 16.01 -38.52 -25.28
N LYS A 424 15.49 -39.75 -25.44
CA LYS A 424 14.11 -40.13 -25.75
C LYS A 424 13.08 -39.60 -24.74
N GLN A 425 11.96 -39.11 -25.27
CA GLN A 425 10.73 -38.83 -24.52
C GLN A 425 10.09 -40.14 -24.03
N LEU A 426 9.74 -40.18 -22.74
CA LEU A 426 8.84 -41.18 -22.16
C LEU A 426 7.41 -40.64 -22.19
N SER A 427 6.60 -41.28 -23.03
CA SER A 427 5.15 -41.11 -23.15
C SER A 427 4.44 -41.87 -22.02
N THR A 428 3.72 -41.15 -21.17
CA THR A 428 2.83 -41.77 -20.17
C THR A 428 1.39 -41.73 -20.71
N ARG A 429 0.92 -42.89 -21.19
CA ARG A 429 -0.48 -43.18 -21.49
C ARG A 429 -1.32 -43.14 -20.22
N GLN A 430 -2.26 -42.20 -20.10
CA GLN A 430 -3.41 -42.32 -19.20
C GLN A 430 -4.56 -43.05 -19.92
N ARG A 431 -5.00 -44.16 -19.31
CA ARG A 431 -6.19 -44.94 -19.71
C ARG A 431 -7.44 -44.33 -19.07
N LEU A 432 -8.47 -44.10 -19.89
CA LEU A 432 -9.86 -43.92 -19.46
C LEU A 432 -10.49 -45.30 -19.15
N PRO A 433 -11.31 -45.44 -18.10
CA PRO A 433 -12.23 -46.56 -17.98
C PRO A 433 -13.56 -46.24 -18.68
N GLY A 434 -14.00 -47.20 -19.51
CA GLY A 434 -15.26 -47.15 -20.24
C GLY A 434 -16.49 -47.37 -19.37
N ARG A 435 -17.59 -46.76 -19.82
CA ARG A 435 -18.97 -47.10 -19.44
C ARG A 435 -19.58 -47.84 -20.64
N CYS A 436 -20.05 -49.06 -20.41
CA CYS A 436 -20.90 -49.79 -21.35
C CYS A 436 -22.27 -50.01 -20.72
N ARG A 437 -23.28 -49.67 -21.53
CA ARG A 437 -24.71 -50.03 -21.52
C ARG A 437 -25.54 -49.65 -20.30
#